data_AF-A0A8B7CXQ1-F1
#
_entry.id   AF-A0A8B7CXQ1-F1
#
_cell.length_a   1.000
_cell.length_b   1.000
_cell.length_c   1.000
_cell.angle_alpha   90.00
_cell.angle_beta   90.00
_cell.angle_gamma   90.00
#
_symmetry.space_group_name_H-M   'P 1'
#
loop_
_entity.id
_entity.type
_entity.pdbx_description
1 polymer ?
#
loop_
_entity_poly.entity_id
_entity_poly.type
_entity_poly.pdbx_seq_one_letter_code
_entity_poly.pdbx_strand_id
1 'polypeptide(L)'
;MALACKHLCRLPRRVLPCNIIAPCESYHVRTPDFLPSSSVEDRMFHSQLWLLSLITLLPAVALHASQTLKIGDRSLKTAIFHSPPIILRPGSVANKIYFNIPFPKGHIALKSFDAEVVDENGISVPLHETYLHHWVVERFYSDKEHKIPGELSSVDVNLKKFILARNAGICKRTLGQYFGLGSETRRTSTWVPDPYGIEVGNLKDIPKGYKEMWLLNVHAIDTRGVEDRVGCTECRCNLYNVTKDEHGRPLRKDYTGGLYCCYDETQCRVREGFGGIIRKLYLKYTVTWVDWHDSIIPVKIYIFDVTDTGEVMDGPYEGIAANLSCKVEYEVKACGLEGKANGKCLDTKKARLVIPNGGDIIYGVAHQHSGGVGSSLYGQDGRVLCTSIPVYGDGREAGNEAGYIIGMSTCYPEAGSVRVADGEVLTLESNYSRTQMHTGVMGLFYILVAEPQPQPKTLHDHSFPISRGFELLKYTWACVLAGAILAVIIGVSYCWVSYCRKHDGDEGYQTLVNN
;
A
#
# COMPACT_ATOMS: atom_id res chain seq x y z
N MET A 1 57.09 40.67 26.79
CA MET A 1 57.91 40.68 25.56
C MET A 1 56.97 40.31 24.41
N ALA A 2 56.42 41.27 23.67
CA ALA A 2 57.04 41.97 22.51
C ALA A 2 57.30 40.99 21.35
N LEU A 3 56.88 41.18 20.10
CA LEU A 3 56.21 42.25 19.32
C LEU A 3 55.73 41.54 18.01
N ALA A 4 54.51 41.72 17.48
CA ALA A 4 54.05 42.76 16.51
C ALA A 4 54.73 42.68 15.12
N CYS A 5 54.09 42.86 13.95
CA CYS A 5 53.18 43.94 13.50
C CYS A 5 52.54 43.56 12.11
N LYS A 6 51.23 43.81 11.86
CA LYS A 6 50.54 44.98 11.22
C LYS A 6 50.52 44.95 9.68
N HIS A 7 49.44 45.32 8.96
CA HIS A 7 48.48 46.44 9.06
C HIS A 7 47.02 46.02 8.67
N LEU A 8 45.92 46.40 9.37
CA LEU A 8 45.17 47.68 9.53
C LEU A 8 44.52 48.23 8.24
N CYS A 9 43.29 48.79 8.15
CA CYS A 9 42.10 48.97 9.02
C CYS A 9 41.08 49.86 8.24
N ARG A 10 39.75 49.75 8.48
CA ARG A 10 38.87 50.80 9.09
C ARG A 10 37.34 50.57 8.86
N LEU A 11 36.62 50.56 10.00
CA LEU A 11 35.17 50.79 10.28
C LEU A 11 34.89 52.33 10.35
N PRO A 12 33.70 52.94 10.69
CA PRO A 12 32.60 52.44 11.56
C PRO A 12 31.12 53.02 11.43
N ARG A 13 30.21 52.42 12.23
CA ARG A 13 28.97 52.85 12.96
C ARG A 13 28.14 54.16 12.68
N ARG A 14 26.81 53.94 12.77
CA ARG A 14 25.65 54.70 13.38
C ARG A 14 25.25 56.10 12.85
N VAL A 15 23.91 56.34 12.79
CA VAL A 15 23.10 57.44 13.43
C VAL A 15 21.81 57.76 12.62
N LEU A 16 20.67 57.90 13.31
CA LEU A 16 19.37 58.51 12.87
C LEU A 16 19.43 60.05 12.99
N PRO A 17 18.70 60.85 12.19
CA PRO A 17 17.51 61.53 12.75
C PRO A 17 16.37 61.89 11.75
N CYS A 18 15.21 62.26 12.32
CA CYS A 18 14.00 62.86 11.70
C CYS A 18 14.17 64.33 11.27
N ASN A 19 13.38 64.79 10.27
CA ASN A 19 12.49 65.99 10.26
C ASN A 19 12.01 66.29 8.82
N ILE A 20 10.71 66.22 8.50
CA ILE A 20 9.67 67.29 8.45
C ILE A 20 10.03 68.48 7.53
N ILE A 21 9.21 68.71 6.48
CA ILE A 21 8.54 69.98 6.06
C ILE A 21 7.96 69.81 4.63
N ALA A 22 6.68 70.10 4.45
CA ALA A 22 5.93 70.22 3.18
C ALA A 22 5.92 71.70 2.69
N PRO A 23 4.97 72.16 1.85
CA PRO A 23 4.75 71.99 0.41
C PRO A 23 4.82 73.36 -0.34
N CYS A 24 4.64 73.41 -1.67
CA CYS A 24 4.10 74.59 -2.37
C CYS A 24 3.47 74.25 -3.74
N GLU A 25 2.13 74.33 -3.77
CA GLU A 25 1.26 74.88 -4.82
C GLU A 25 1.76 76.28 -5.32
N SER A 26 1.49 76.87 -6.49
CA SER A 26 0.45 76.71 -7.53
C SER A 26 0.57 77.76 -8.68
N TYR A 27 -0.24 77.55 -9.74
CA TYR A 27 -0.89 78.49 -10.70
C TYR A 27 -0.15 79.26 -11.83
N HIS A 28 -0.60 79.03 -13.08
CA HIS A 28 -1.24 80.00 -14.02
C HIS A 28 -1.45 79.31 -15.41
N VAL A 29 -2.38 79.60 -16.34
CA VAL A 29 -3.76 80.16 -16.45
C VAL A 29 -4.20 79.92 -17.93
N ARG A 30 -5.50 79.56 -18.15
CA ARG A 30 -6.44 79.72 -19.31
C ARG A 30 -6.18 79.20 -20.76
N THR A 31 -7.00 78.20 -21.17
CA THR A 31 -7.98 78.04 -22.32
C THR A 31 -7.71 78.60 -23.73
N PRO A 32 -8.23 78.04 -24.87
CA PRO A 32 -9.57 77.40 -25.00
C PRO A 32 -9.77 76.21 -26.00
N ASP A 33 -11.01 75.69 -25.93
CA ASP A 33 -11.85 74.96 -26.92
C ASP A 33 -11.44 73.60 -27.53
N PHE A 34 -12.25 72.56 -27.26
CA PHE A 34 -13.07 71.83 -28.25
C PHE A 34 -13.85 70.67 -27.55
N LEU A 35 -15.17 70.69 -27.64
CA LEU A 35 -16.09 69.56 -27.37
C LEU A 35 -15.96 68.52 -28.53
N PRO A 36 -16.21 67.20 -28.34
CA PRO A 36 -17.60 66.75 -28.12
C PRO A 36 -17.86 65.44 -27.33
N SER A 37 -19.11 65.39 -26.88
CA SER A 37 -20.03 64.23 -26.82
C SER A 37 -19.90 63.18 -25.70
N SER A 38 -20.97 63.18 -24.91
CA SER A 38 -21.50 62.15 -24.02
C SER A 38 -21.64 60.76 -24.68
N SER A 39 -20.99 59.73 -24.13
CA SER A 39 -21.37 58.31 -24.34
C SER A 39 -20.75 57.32 -23.33
N VAL A 40 -20.60 57.69 -22.06
CA VAL A 40 -19.88 56.85 -21.08
C VAL A 40 -20.78 55.97 -20.20
N GLU A 41 -22.09 56.23 -20.07
CA GLU A 41 -22.91 55.49 -19.11
C GLU A 41 -23.59 54.20 -19.63
N ASP A 42 -23.62 53.94 -20.94
CA ASP A 42 -24.27 52.72 -21.49
C ASP A 42 -23.34 51.50 -21.60
N ARG A 43 -22.05 51.63 -21.28
CA ARG A 43 -21.09 50.51 -21.37
C ARG A 43 -20.95 49.68 -20.08
N MET A 44 -21.60 50.07 -18.99
CA MET A 44 -21.49 49.35 -17.70
C MET A 44 -22.43 48.15 -17.55
N PHE A 45 -23.55 48.06 -18.29
CA PHE A 45 -24.52 46.98 -18.07
C PHE A 45 -24.21 45.67 -18.83
N HIS A 46 -23.53 45.73 -19.99
CA HIS A 46 -23.14 44.51 -20.73
C HIS A 46 -21.89 43.81 -20.14
N SER A 47 -21.03 44.55 -19.42
CA SER A 47 -19.87 43.97 -18.72
C SER A 47 -20.27 43.23 -17.44
N GLN A 48 -21.44 43.52 -16.85
CA GLN A 48 -21.88 42.90 -15.59
C GLN A 48 -22.55 41.53 -15.77
N LEU A 49 -23.20 41.25 -16.91
CA LEU A 49 -23.83 39.93 -17.17
C LEU A 49 -22.80 38.80 -17.42
N TRP A 50 -21.68 39.11 -18.07
CA TRP A 50 -20.58 38.15 -18.24
C TRP A 50 -19.91 37.81 -16.91
N LEU A 51 -19.77 38.80 -16.01
CA LEU A 51 -19.29 38.58 -14.64
C LEU A 51 -20.26 37.67 -13.85
N LEU A 52 -21.58 37.87 -13.97
CA LEU A 52 -22.60 37.01 -13.32
C LEU A 52 -22.59 35.57 -13.85
N SER A 53 -22.28 35.38 -15.13
CA SER A 53 -22.14 34.06 -15.77
C SER A 53 -20.86 33.35 -15.32
N LEU A 54 -19.75 34.09 -15.18
CA LEU A 54 -18.51 33.57 -14.58
C LEU A 54 -18.69 33.24 -13.09
N ILE A 55 -19.39 34.09 -12.34
CA ILE A 55 -19.67 33.93 -10.90
C ILE A 55 -20.60 32.74 -10.61
N THR A 56 -21.33 32.22 -11.60
CA THR A 56 -22.16 31.01 -11.46
C THR A 56 -21.46 29.74 -11.97
N LEU A 57 -20.62 29.85 -13.03
CA LEU A 57 -19.80 28.75 -13.52
C LEU A 57 -18.62 28.42 -12.59
N LEU A 58 -17.95 29.42 -12.01
CA LEU A 58 -16.82 29.22 -11.10
C LEU A 58 -17.18 28.41 -9.84
N PRO A 59 -18.30 28.67 -9.13
CA PRO A 59 -18.70 27.83 -8.01
C PRO A 59 -19.28 26.49 -8.48
N ALA A 60 -19.85 26.34 -9.68
CA ALA A 60 -20.31 25.05 -10.19
C ALA A 60 -19.13 24.12 -10.56
N VAL A 61 -18.08 24.70 -11.18
CA VAL A 61 -16.80 24.02 -11.45
C VAL A 61 -16.02 23.83 -10.15
N ALA A 62 -16.04 24.77 -9.20
CA ALA A 62 -15.45 24.59 -7.88
C ALA A 62 -16.25 23.60 -7.02
N LEU A 63 -17.56 23.43 -7.23
CA LEU A 63 -18.38 22.42 -6.54
C LEU A 63 -18.24 21.04 -7.19
N HIS A 64 -18.02 20.96 -8.51
CA HIS A 64 -17.63 19.71 -9.19
C HIS A 64 -16.18 19.32 -8.90
N ALA A 65 -15.27 20.30 -8.92
CA ALA A 65 -13.88 20.16 -8.49
C ALA A 65 -13.80 19.89 -7.00
N SER A 66 -14.69 20.44 -6.17
CA SER A 66 -14.81 20.11 -4.73
C SER A 66 -15.59 18.82 -4.49
N GLN A 67 -16.41 18.32 -5.42
CA GLN A 67 -16.98 16.96 -5.37
C GLN A 67 -15.94 15.92 -5.80
N THR A 68 -15.00 16.27 -6.68
CA THR A 68 -13.83 15.44 -7.02
C THR A 68 -12.65 15.63 -6.04
N LEU A 69 -12.52 16.79 -5.36
CA LEU A 69 -11.61 17.03 -4.23
C LEU A 69 -12.21 16.68 -2.86
N LYS A 70 -13.51 16.37 -2.77
CA LYS A 70 -14.12 15.71 -1.59
C LYS A 70 -13.72 14.23 -1.49
N ILE A 71 -12.74 13.80 -2.27
CA ILE A 71 -11.83 12.70 -1.93
C ILE A 71 -10.77 13.24 -0.93
N GLY A 72 -11.18 14.05 0.03
CA GLY A 72 -10.32 14.75 0.99
C GLY A 72 -10.56 14.32 2.44
N ASP A 73 -11.45 13.35 2.68
CA ASP A 73 -11.71 12.81 4.02
C ASP A 73 -12.15 11.33 3.98
N ARG A 74 -11.46 10.51 3.18
CA ARG A 74 -11.38 9.08 3.54
C ARG A 74 -10.34 8.99 4.62
N SER A 75 -10.76 9.26 5.87
CA SER A 75 -9.86 9.23 7.01
C SER A 75 -9.12 7.90 7.03
N LEU A 76 -7.82 7.96 6.72
CA LEU A 76 -6.92 6.84 6.84
C LEU A 76 -6.91 6.43 8.31
N LYS A 77 -7.28 5.19 8.59
CA LYS A 77 -7.35 4.63 9.94
C LYS A 77 -6.15 3.74 10.18
N THR A 78 -5.62 3.79 11.40
CA THR A 78 -4.48 2.98 11.81
C THR A 78 -4.72 2.46 13.22
N ALA A 79 -4.38 1.21 13.45
CA ALA A 79 -4.40 0.60 14.78
C ALA A 79 -3.21 -0.33 14.96
N ILE A 80 -2.75 -0.40 16.21
CA ILE A 80 -1.65 -1.25 16.65
C ILE A 80 -2.23 -2.33 17.54
N PHE A 81 -1.82 -3.56 17.30
CA PHE A 81 -2.25 -4.75 18.03
C PHE A 81 -1.05 -5.58 18.43
N HIS A 82 -1.28 -6.52 19.35
CA HIS A 82 -0.27 -7.47 19.82
C HIS A 82 -0.83 -8.89 19.75
N SER A 83 0.01 -9.86 19.41
CA SER A 83 -0.28 -11.28 19.60
C SER A 83 -0.40 -11.62 21.09
N PRO A 84 -0.92 -12.80 21.45
CA PRO A 84 -0.59 -13.42 22.73
C PRO A 84 0.95 -13.54 22.92
N PRO A 85 1.43 -13.65 24.17
CA PRO A 85 2.85 -13.72 24.44
C PRO A 85 3.47 -15.01 23.91
N ILE A 86 4.67 -14.89 23.36
CA ILE A 86 5.54 -15.98 22.96
C ILE A 86 6.64 -16.10 23.99
N ILE A 87 6.80 -17.29 24.58
CA ILE A 87 7.82 -17.55 25.61
C ILE A 87 8.99 -18.29 24.97
N LEU A 88 10.17 -17.66 24.98
CA LEU A 88 11.38 -18.22 24.39
C LEU A 88 12.50 -18.36 25.41
N ARG A 89 13.18 -19.50 25.35
CA ARG A 89 14.45 -19.79 26.01
C ARG A 89 15.57 -19.73 24.97
N PRO A 90 16.84 -19.61 25.36
CA PRO A 90 17.96 -19.70 24.42
C PRO A 90 17.85 -20.92 23.48
N GLY A 91 17.92 -20.69 22.18
CA GLY A 91 17.80 -21.73 21.15
C GLY A 91 16.39 -22.24 20.87
N SER A 92 15.38 -21.93 21.70
CA SER A 92 14.04 -22.51 21.51
C SER A 92 13.33 -21.88 20.31
N VAL A 93 12.43 -22.67 19.72
CA VAL A 93 11.53 -22.25 18.66
C VAL A 93 10.12 -22.09 19.21
N ALA A 94 9.45 -21.03 18.79
CA ALA A 94 8.01 -20.90 18.92
C ALA A 94 7.40 -20.80 17.52
N ASN A 95 6.52 -21.72 17.18
CA ASN A 95 5.72 -21.70 15.96
C ASN A 95 4.24 -21.75 16.36
N LYS A 96 3.67 -20.59 16.66
CA LYS A 96 2.33 -20.46 17.26
C LYS A 96 1.29 -20.07 16.24
N ILE A 97 0.08 -20.60 16.40
CA ILE A 97 -1.09 -20.26 15.58
C ILE A 97 -2.18 -19.69 16.49
N TYR A 98 -2.49 -18.42 16.29
CA TYR A 98 -3.50 -17.67 17.02
C TYR A 98 -4.74 -17.47 16.17
N PHE A 99 -5.88 -17.91 16.68
CA PHE A 99 -7.17 -17.76 16.01
C PHE A 99 -7.92 -16.54 16.54
N ASN A 100 -8.70 -15.90 15.66
CA ASN A 100 -9.54 -14.76 16.01
C ASN A 100 -8.73 -13.62 16.66
N ILE A 101 -7.60 -13.28 16.04
CA ILE A 101 -6.79 -12.15 16.47
C ILE A 101 -7.60 -10.84 16.36
N PRO A 102 -7.28 -9.82 17.18
CA PRO A 102 -7.78 -8.48 16.97
C PRO A 102 -7.45 -7.97 15.56
N PHE A 103 -8.46 -7.51 14.83
CA PHE A 103 -8.28 -6.98 13.48
C PHE A 103 -9.35 -5.91 13.19
N PRO A 104 -9.07 -4.93 12.31
CA PRO A 104 -10.07 -3.97 11.87
C PRO A 104 -11.35 -4.64 11.36
N LYS A 105 -12.51 -4.08 11.74
CA LYS A 105 -13.83 -4.64 11.42
C LYS A 105 -14.56 -3.76 10.40
N GLY A 106 -15.51 -4.37 9.71
CA GLY A 106 -16.34 -3.71 8.70
C GLY A 106 -15.87 -4.04 7.29
N HIS A 107 -16.58 -3.49 6.29
CA HIS A 107 -16.18 -3.57 4.90
C HIS A 107 -15.14 -2.47 4.65
N ILE A 108 -13.88 -2.88 4.47
CA ILE A 108 -12.73 -1.97 4.44
C ILE A 108 -11.77 -2.33 3.31
N ALA A 109 -10.94 -1.37 2.95
CA ALA A 109 -9.79 -1.55 2.09
C ALA A 109 -8.51 -1.46 2.92
N LEU A 110 -7.76 -2.57 3.01
CA LEU A 110 -6.46 -2.56 3.66
C LEU A 110 -5.44 -1.81 2.79
N LYS A 111 -4.62 -0.99 3.45
CA LYS A 111 -3.63 -0.10 2.84
C LYS A 111 -2.21 -0.44 3.25
N SER A 112 -1.96 -0.95 4.46
CA SER A 112 -0.66 -1.51 4.86
C SER A 112 -0.82 -2.47 6.03
N PHE A 113 0.14 -3.38 6.19
CA PHE A 113 0.23 -4.29 7.34
C PHE A 113 1.70 -4.57 7.65
N ASP A 114 2.18 -3.99 8.75
CA ASP A 114 3.57 -4.12 9.19
C ASP A 114 3.62 -4.83 10.54
N ALA A 115 4.60 -5.70 10.74
CA ALA A 115 4.76 -6.45 11.98
C ALA A 115 6.23 -6.60 12.40
N GLU A 116 6.45 -6.69 13.70
CA GLU A 116 7.77 -6.93 14.29
C GLU A 116 7.66 -7.58 15.67
N VAL A 117 8.74 -8.25 16.09
CA VAL A 117 8.85 -8.80 17.44
C VAL A 117 9.31 -7.71 18.41
N VAL A 118 8.57 -7.57 19.51
CA VAL A 118 8.85 -6.63 20.61
C VAL A 118 8.91 -7.36 21.96
N ASP A 119 9.62 -6.77 22.92
CA ASP A 119 9.62 -7.23 24.31
C ASP A 119 8.39 -6.76 25.10
N GLU A 120 8.36 -7.05 26.40
CA GLU A 120 7.27 -6.66 27.31
C GLU A 120 7.06 -5.15 27.45
N ASN A 121 8.09 -4.35 27.12
CA ASN A 121 8.03 -2.89 27.15
C ASN A 121 7.71 -2.30 25.77
N GLY A 122 7.46 -3.14 24.76
CA GLY A 122 7.19 -2.72 23.39
C GLY A 122 8.44 -2.33 22.59
N ILE A 123 9.64 -2.65 23.09
CA ILE A 123 10.92 -2.37 22.43
C ILE A 123 11.20 -3.45 21.39
N SER A 124 11.51 -3.03 20.16
CA SER A 124 11.85 -3.92 19.05
C SER A 124 13.06 -4.79 19.36
N VAL A 125 12.93 -6.11 19.14
CA VAL A 125 13.99 -7.08 19.40
C VAL A 125 14.84 -7.32 18.16
N PRO A 126 16.18 -7.23 18.22
CA PRO A 126 17.03 -7.50 17.07
C PRO A 126 16.96 -8.94 16.56
N LEU A 127 17.06 -9.13 15.24
CA LEU A 127 17.01 -10.44 14.57
C LEU A 127 18.13 -11.40 15.00
N HIS A 128 19.27 -10.85 15.44
CA HIS A 128 20.39 -11.62 15.95
C HIS A 128 20.20 -12.11 17.40
N GLU A 129 19.10 -11.72 18.05
CA GLU A 129 18.67 -12.23 19.35
C GLU A 129 17.43 -13.13 19.20
N THR A 130 16.39 -12.62 18.56
CA THR A 130 15.20 -13.40 18.21
C THR A 130 14.91 -13.20 16.73
N TYR A 131 15.16 -14.25 15.96
CA TYR A 131 14.91 -14.24 14.53
C TYR A 131 13.42 -14.50 14.28
N LEU A 132 12.71 -13.49 13.77
CA LEU A 132 11.36 -13.66 13.24
C LEU A 132 11.49 -14.38 11.89
N HIS A 133 11.41 -15.71 11.91
CA HIS A 133 11.57 -16.51 10.71
C HIS A 133 10.44 -16.22 9.72
N HIS A 134 9.20 -16.21 10.20
CA HIS A 134 8.07 -15.69 9.45
C HIS A 134 6.92 -15.32 10.39
N TRP A 135 6.05 -14.48 9.87
CA TRP A 135 4.73 -14.26 10.41
C TRP A 135 3.78 -14.29 9.23
N VAL A 136 2.57 -14.81 9.43
CA VAL A 136 1.64 -15.08 8.34
C VAL A 136 0.24 -14.74 8.83
N VAL A 137 -0.49 -13.95 8.03
CA VAL A 137 -1.87 -13.60 8.36
C VAL A 137 -2.81 -14.11 7.28
N GLU A 138 -3.71 -14.99 7.72
CA GLU A 138 -4.72 -15.60 6.86
C GLU A 138 -6.13 -15.23 7.31
N ARG A 139 -7.00 -15.05 6.32
CA ARG A 139 -8.42 -14.82 6.51
C ARG A 139 -9.16 -16.15 6.47
N PHE A 140 -10.15 -16.33 7.35
CA PHE A 140 -11.00 -17.52 7.34
C PHE A 140 -12.43 -17.22 7.76
N TYR A 141 -13.35 -18.08 7.34
CA TYR A 141 -14.74 -18.05 7.76
C TYR A 141 -14.98 -19.15 8.80
N SER A 142 -15.57 -18.76 9.92
CA SER A 142 -16.01 -19.66 10.98
C SER A 142 -17.52 -19.62 11.15
N ASP A 143 -18.11 -20.77 11.48
CA ASP A 143 -19.52 -20.85 11.86
C ASP A 143 -19.79 -19.92 13.05
N LYS A 144 -20.92 -19.20 13.01
CA LYS A 144 -21.28 -18.24 14.06
C LYS A 144 -21.45 -18.86 15.44
N GLU A 145 -21.91 -20.10 15.51
CA GLU A 145 -22.20 -20.84 16.74
C GLU A 145 -20.99 -21.62 17.28
N HIS A 146 -19.93 -21.75 16.46
CA HIS A 146 -18.72 -22.45 16.86
C HIS A 146 -17.86 -21.63 17.82
N LYS A 147 -17.49 -22.22 18.96
CA LYS A 147 -16.48 -21.69 19.87
C LYS A 147 -15.10 -22.12 19.40
N ILE A 148 -14.28 -21.16 18.98
CA ILE A 148 -12.90 -21.40 18.56
C ILE A 148 -12.01 -21.32 19.81
N PRO A 149 -11.12 -22.31 20.06
CA PRO A 149 -10.11 -22.19 21.09
C PRO A 149 -9.11 -21.06 20.74
N GLY A 150 -8.60 -20.34 21.74
CA GLY A 150 -7.80 -19.13 21.52
C GLY A 150 -6.39 -19.35 20.95
N GLU A 151 -5.77 -20.50 21.25
CA GLU A 151 -4.43 -20.89 20.77
C GLU A 151 -4.44 -22.40 20.49
N LEU A 152 -3.94 -22.80 19.32
CA LEU A 152 -3.81 -24.19 18.91
C LEU A 152 -2.39 -24.44 18.38
N SER A 153 -1.84 -25.62 18.67
CA SER A 153 -0.65 -26.09 17.93
C SER A 153 -1.04 -26.43 16.49
N SER A 154 -0.07 -26.43 15.57
CA SER A 154 -0.26 -26.87 14.16
C SER A 154 -0.88 -28.26 14.04
N VAL A 155 -0.66 -29.13 15.04
CA VAL A 155 -1.17 -30.51 15.11
C VAL A 155 -2.63 -30.58 15.52
N ASP A 156 -3.13 -29.59 16.27
CA ASP A 156 -4.50 -29.58 16.81
C ASP A 156 -5.53 -28.98 15.85
N VAL A 157 -5.10 -28.35 14.75
CA VAL A 157 -6.00 -27.62 13.86
C VAL A 157 -6.80 -28.59 12.99
N ASN A 158 -7.99 -28.95 13.43
CA ASN A 158 -8.98 -29.56 12.55
C ASN A 158 -9.59 -28.51 11.61
N LEU A 159 -8.86 -28.19 10.53
CA LEU A 159 -9.24 -27.23 9.50
C LEU A 159 -10.59 -27.55 8.83
N LYS A 160 -11.15 -28.76 8.99
CA LYS A 160 -12.46 -29.13 8.41
C LYS A 160 -13.63 -28.32 8.96
N LYS A 161 -13.45 -27.60 10.07
CA LYS A 161 -14.49 -26.72 10.67
C LYS A 161 -14.42 -25.27 10.22
N PHE A 162 -13.45 -24.92 9.37
CA PHE A 162 -13.23 -23.55 8.89
C PHE A 162 -13.12 -23.52 7.37
N ILE A 163 -13.51 -22.41 6.76
CA ILE A 163 -13.30 -22.18 5.33
C ILE A 163 -12.17 -21.15 5.22
N LEU A 164 -10.99 -21.58 4.79
CA LEU A 164 -9.87 -20.66 4.54
C LEU A 164 -10.20 -19.76 3.35
N ALA A 165 -10.19 -18.45 3.55
CA ALA A 165 -10.43 -17.45 2.51
C ALA A 165 -9.09 -17.06 1.88
N ARG A 166 -8.47 -18.00 1.15
CA ARG A 166 -7.12 -17.88 0.58
C ARG A 166 -7.01 -16.74 -0.44
N ASN A 167 -5.78 -16.31 -0.72
CA ASN A 167 -5.47 -15.39 -1.81
C ASN A 167 -5.74 -16.00 -3.21
N ALA A 168 -5.50 -15.23 -4.28
CA ALA A 168 -5.75 -15.63 -5.66
C ALA A 168 -4.60 -16.44 -6.30
N GLY A 169 -3.55 -16.73 -5.52
CA GLY A 169 -2.34 -17.43 -5.95
C GLY A 169 -2.57 -18.87 -6.43
N ILE A 170 -1.59 -19.38 -7.17
CA ILE A 170 -1.62 -20.74 -7.76
C ILE A 170 -1.23 -21.84 -6.76
N CYS A 171 -0.55 -21.48 -5.67
CA CYS A 171 -0.23 -22.39 -4.58
C CYS A 171 -1.48 -22.65 -3.73
N LYS A 172 -2.33 -23.60 -4.12
CA LYS A 172 -3.65 -23.80 -3.47
C LYS A 172 -3.59 -24.35 -2.04
N ARG A 173 -2.53 -25.08 -1.67
CA ARG A 173 -2.37 -25.72 -0.34
C ARG A 173 -1.37 -25.01 0.58
N THR A 174 -0.45 -24.23 0.02
CA THR A 174 0.57 -23.45 0.72
C THR A 174 0.38 -21.96 0.38
N LEU A 175 1.10 -21.05 1.03
CA LEU A 175 1.14 -19.63 0.61
C LEU A 175 -0.23 -18.94 0.42
N GLY A 176 -1.22 -19.24 1.28
CA GLY A 176 -2.60 -18.75 1.17
C GLY A 176 -2.83 -17.38 1.79
N GLN A 177 -1.80 -16.82 2.42
CA GLN A 177 -1.85 -15.62 3.24
C GLN A 177 -2.04 -14.32 2.47
N TYR A 178 -2.44 -13.30 3.22
CA TYR A 178 -2.66 -11.95 2.70
C TYR A 178 -1.45 -11.07 2.95
N PHE A 179 -0.81 -11.28 4.11
CA PHE A 179 0.38 -10.57 4.54
C PHE A 179 1.30 -11.50 5.31
N GLY A 180 2.55 -11.06 5.43
CA GLY A 180 3.58 -11.74 6.19
C GLY A 180 4.31 -12.80 5.38
N LEU A 181 5.64 -12.72 5.43
CA LEU A 181 6.57 -13.66 4.80
C LEU A 181 7.83 -13.83 5.65
N GLY A 182 8.40 -12.76 6.22
CA GLY A 182 9.62 -12.88 7.01
C GLY A 182 9.97 -11.68 7.89
N SER A 183 11.24 -11.61 8.25
CA SER A 183 11.84 -10.59 9.12
C SER A 183 12.12 -9.25 8.42
N GLU A 184 12.06 -9.22 7.08
CA GLU A 184 12.35 -8.06 6.25
C GLU A 184 11.31 -6.93 6.38
N THR A 185 10.23 -7.14 7.12
CA THR A 185 9.10 -6.20 7.19
C THR A 185 9.51 -4.80 7.68
N ARG A 186 10.55 -4.66 8.50
CA ARG A 186 10.96 -3.35 9.05
C ARG A 186 11.39 -2.31 8.00
N ARG A 187 11.91 -2.74 6.86
CA ARG A 187 12.29 -1.84 5.74
C ARG A 187 11.69 -2.25 4.40
N THR A 188 10.61 -3.04 4.44
CA THR A 188 9.85 -3.38 3.23
C THR A 188 8.55 -2.62 3.26
N SER A 189 8.30 -1.77 2.25
CA SER A 189 7.04 -1.06 2.15
C SER A 189 5.93 -2.05 1.85
N THR A 190 4.88 -2.10 2.68
CA THR A 190 3.66 -2.88 2.45
C THR A 190 2.49 -2.02 1.95
N TRP A 191 2.77 -0.76 1.60
CA TRP A 191 1.76 0.22 1.21
C TRP A 191 1.08 -0.16 -0.11
N VAL A 192 -0.25 -0.12 -0.12
CA VAL A 192 -1.10 -0.27 -1.31
C VAL A 192 -1.43 1.13 -1.84
N PRO A 193 -1.03 1.53 -3.06
CA PRO A 193 -1.26 2.88 -3.57
C PRO A 193 -2.75 3.16 -3.82
N ASP A 194 -3.15 4.43 -3.82
CA ASP A 194 -4.49 4.82 -4.28
C ASP A 194 -4.59 4.72 -5.82
N PRO A 195 -5.77 4.46 -6.39
CA PRO A 195 -7.07 4.23 -5.73
C PRO A 195 -7.30 2.77 -5.29
N TYR A 196 -6.24 1.97 -5.17
CA TYR A 196 -6.31 0.53 -4.94
C TYR A 196 -6.47 0.16 -3.46
N GLY A 197 -7.01 -1.03 -3.19
CA GLY A 197 -7.13 -1.56 -1.84
C GLY A 197 -7.37 -3.06 -1.81
N ILE A 198 -6.86 -3.74 -0.79
CA ILE A 198 -7.17 -5.16 -0.55
C ILE A 198 -8.52 -5.20 0.18
N GLU A 199 -9.56 -5.66 -0.51
CA GLU A 199 -10.92 -5.71 0.00
C GLU A 199 -11.12 -6.83 1.02
N VAL A 200 -11.63 -6.47 2.20
CA VAL A 200 -11.99 -7.44 3.25
C VAL A 200 -13.30 -7.04 3.95
N GLY A 201 -13.97 -8.00 4.59
CA GLY A 201 -15.22 -7.75 5.31
C GLY A 201 -16.43 -7.47 4.44
N ASN A 202 -16.38 -7.76 3.13
CA ASN A 202 -17.53 -7.66 2.24
C ASN A 202 -18.53 -8.78 2.56
N LEU A 203 -19.73 -8.40 3.03
CA LEU A 203 -20.78 -9.36 3.42
C LEU A 203 -21.24 -10.28 2.28
N LYS A 204 -21.01 -9.91 1.02
CA LYS A 204 -21.36 -10.73 -0.15
C LYS A 204 -20.43 -11.93 -0.31
N ASP A 205 -19.19 -11.82 0.18
CA ASP A 205 -18.17 -12.87 0.06
C ASP A 205 -18.21 -13.86 1.22
N ILE A 206 -18.86 -13.48 2.32
CA ILE A 206 -18.97 -14.31 3.54
C ILE A 206 -20.10 -15.33 3.36
N PRO A 207 -19.83 -16.66 3.46
CA PRO A 207 -20.86 -17.68 3.35
C PRO A 207 -21.97 -17.51 4.40
N LYS A 208 -23.21 -17.82 4.02
CA LYS A 208 -24.36 -17.74 4.92
C LYS A 208 -24.14 -18.63 6.15
N GLY A 209 -24.34 -18.06 7.35
CA GLY A 209 -24.10 -18.76 8.63
C GLY A 209 -22.69 -18.59 9.19
N TYR A 210 -21.78 -17.99 8.43
CA TYR A 210 -20.40 -17.77 8.85
C TYR A 210 -20.13 -16.32 9.23
N LYS A 211 -19.00 -16.11 9.89
CA LYS A 211 -18.37 -14.81 10.20
C LYS A 211 -16.91 -14.84 9.75
N GLU A 212 -16.44 -13.72 9.22
CA GLU A 212 -15.04 -13.52 8.86
C GLU A 212 -14.17 -13.31 10.11
N MET A 213 -13.02 -13.97 10.13
CA MET A 213 -12.04 -13.94 11.20
C MET A 213 -10.61 -14.02 10.62
N TRP A 214 -9.65 -13.74 11.48
CA TRP A 214 -8.23 -13.68 11.12
C TRP A 214 -7.41 -14.62 11.97
N LEU A 215 -6.49 -15.33 11.32
CA LEU A 215 -5.51 -16.21 11.90
C LEU A 215 -4.13 -15.56 11.76
N LEU A 216 -3.33 -15.64 12.81
CA LEU A 216 -1.93 -15.23 12.81
C LEU A 216 -1.07 -16.45 13.14
N ASN A 217 -0.13 -16.77 12.27
CA ASN A 217 0.97 -17.67 12.60
C ASN A 217 2.24 -16.84 12.85
N VAL A 218 2.96 -17.16 13.92
CA VAL A 218 4.24 -16.54 14.27
C VAL A 218 5.27 -17.63 14.50
N HIS A 219 6.32 -17.62 13.68
CA HIS A 219 7.46 -18.49 13.81
C HIS A 219 8.70 -17.67 14.18
N ALA A 220 9.16 -17.83 15.43
CA ALA A 220 10.29 -17.10 15.99
C ALA A 220 11.30 -18.07 16.63
N ILE A 221 12.58 -17.78 16.42
CA ILE A 221 13.70 -18.61 16.90
C ILE A 221 14.59 -17.74 17.78
N ASP A 222 14.80 -18.16 19.02
CA ASP A 222 15.80 -17.51 19.88
C ASP A 222 17.21 -17.95 19.48
N THR A 223 18.02 -17.02 19.00
CA THR A 223 19.37 -17.31 18.49
C THR A 223 20.47 -16.92 19.50
N ARG A 224 20.10 -16.60 20.74
CA ARG A 224 21.06 -16.27 21.80
C ARG A 224 21.76 -17.53 22.27
N GLY A 225 23.09 -17.51 22.28
CA GLY A 225 23.92 -18.62 22.77
C GLY A 225 23.99 -19.85 21.87
N VAL A 226 23.33 -19.86 20.71
CA VAL A 226 23.38 -21.00 19.77
C VAL A 226 24.78 -21.22 19.20
N GLU A 227 25.09 -22.46 18.83
CA GLU A 227 26.38 -22.83 18.23
C GLU A 227 26.56 -22.22 16.84
N ASP A 228 25.54 -22.35 15.99
CA ASP A 228 25.52 -21.88 14.60
C ASP A 228 24.23 -21.09 14.32
N ARG A 229 24.31 -19.76 14.33
CA ARG A 229 23.16 -18.89 14.12
C ARG A 229 22.52 -19.09 12.75
N VAL A 230 23.34 -19.13 11.70
CA VAL A 230 22.84 -19.27 10.32
C VAL A 230 22.18 -20.62 10.14
N GLY A 231 22.81 -21.68 10.66
CA GLY A 231 22.21 -23.01 10.64
C GLY A 231 20.91 -23.11 11.43
N CYS A 232 20.78 -22.41 12.56
CA CYS A 232 19.51 -22.36 13.30
C CYS A 232 18.42 -21.64 12.51
N THR A 233 18.72 -20.49 11.91
CA THR A 233 17.74 -19.71 11.12
C THR A 233 17.36 -20.38 9.81
N GLU A 234 18.24 -21.23 9.26
CA GLU A 234 17.98 -22.10 8.10
C GLU A 234 17.39 -23.47 8.48
N CYS A 235 17.06 -23.65 9.76
CA CYS A 235 16.43 -24.86 10.29
C CYS A 235 17.19 -26.17 9.99
N ARG A 236 18.52 -26.19 10.11
CA ARG A 236 19.33 -27.40 9.88
C ARG A 236 19.01 -28.50 10.90
N CYS A 237 18.55 -29.65 10.44
CA CYS A 237 17.99 -30.69 11.29
C CYS A 237 18.97 -31.24 12.33
N ASN A 238 20.26 -31.28 12.01
CA ASN A 238 21.31 -31.73 12.93
C ASN A 238 21.50 -30.80 14.14
N LEU A 239 21.18 -29.51 14.01
CA LEU A 239 21.25 -28.55 15.12
C LEU A 239 20.04 -28.65 16.04
N TYR A 240 18.88 -29.07 15.52
CA TYR A 240 17.66 -29.29 16.32
C TYR A 240 17.57 -30.72 16.89
N ASN A 241 18.46 -31.62 16.46
CA ASN A 241 18.46 -33.04 16.86
C ASN A 241 17.12 -33.74 16.57
N VAL A 242 16.53 -33.44 15.41
CA VAL A 242 15.24 -34.00 14.97
C VAL A 242 15.44 -35.01 13.84
N THR A 243 14.61 -36.05 13.84
CA THR A 243 14.57 -37.08 12.79
C THR A 243 13.16 -37.32 12.26
N LYS A 244 12.18 -36.63 12.85
CA LYS A 244 10.77 -36.69 12.51
C LYS A 244 10.23 -35.26 12.42
N ASP A 245 9.19 -35.07 11.61
CA ASP A 245 8.47 -33.81 11.54
C ASP A 245 7.52 -33.61 12.73
N GLU A 246 6.81 -32.49 12.75
CA GLU A 246 5.83 -32.11 13.78
C GLU A 246 4.68 -33.12 13.96
N HIS A 247 4.41 -33.96 12.96
CA HIS A 247 3.40 -35.01 12.99
C HIS A 247 3.97 -36.39 13.35
N GLY A 248 5.26 -36.45 13.73
CA GLY A 248 5.96 -37.68 14.08
C GLY A 248 6.33 -38.55 12.88
N ARG A 249 6.23 -38.04 11.65
CA ARG A 249 6.58 -38.76 10.42
C ARG A 249 8.09 -38.68 10.21
N PRO A 250 8.77 -39.79 9.85
CA PRO A 250 10.20 -39.76 9.60
C PRO A 250 10.59 -38.78 8.49
N LEU A 251 11.64 -37.99 8.73
CA LEU A 251 12.21 -37.13 7.71
C LEU A 251 12.90 -37.98 6.63
N ARG A 252 12.89 -37.48 5.39
CA ARG A 252 13.66 -38.12 4.31
C ARG A 252 15.15 -38.04 4.64
N LYS A 253 15.91 -39.07 4.24
CA LYS A 253 17.36 -39.14 4.49
C LYS A 253 18.14 -37.98 3.87
N ASP A 254 17.65 -37.43 2.76
CA ASP A 254 18.26 -36.31 2.03
C ASP A 254 17.70 -34.94 2.45
N TYR A 255 16.80 -34.88 3.43
CA TYR A 255 16.27 -33.62 3.96
C TYR A 255 17.13 -33.16 5.13
N THR A 256 18.00 -32.18 4.88
CA THR A 256 19.07 -31.74 5.80
C THR A 256 18.70 -30.48 6.59
N GLY A 257 17.67 -29.75 6.19
CA GLY A 257 17.16 -28.57 6.88
C GLY A 257 15.97 -27.93 6.19
N GLY A 258 15.18 -27.18 6.97
CA GLY A 258 13.99 -26.46 6.53
C GLY A 258 12.82 -26.60 7.50
N LEU A 259 11.62 -26.25 7.02
CA LEU A 259 10.34 -26.20 7.73
C LEU A 259 10.09 -27.41 8.66
N TYR A 260 10.47 -28.63 8.27
CA TYR A 260 10.19 -29.83 9.05
C TYR A 260 11.13 -30.05 10.25
N CYS A 261 12.12 -29.18 10.44
CA CYS A 261 13.17 -29.37 11.45
C CYS A 261 13.14 -28.35 12.60
N CYS A 262 12.40 -27.26 12.45
CA CYS A 262 12.25 -26.20 13.45
C CYS A 262 10.77 -25.93 13.75
N TYR A 263 10.02 -26.98 14.09
CA TYR A 263 8.64 -26.83 14.52
C TYR A 263 8.54 -26.38 15.98
N ASP A 264 7.33 -26.12 16.46
CA ASP A 264 7.08 -25.57 17.80
C ASP A 264 7.75 -26.42 18.90
N GLU A 265 8.27 -25.74 19.93
CA GLU A 265 8.94 -26.33 21.10
C GLU A 265 10.28 -27.04 20.82
N THR A 266 10.72 -27.13 19.56
CA THR A 266 12.09 -27.58 19.26
C THR A 266 13.13 -26.59 19.79
N GLN A 267 14.37 -27.05 19.92
CA GLN A 267 15.47 -26.22 20.41
C GLN A 267 16.71 -26.42 19.55
N CYS A 268 17.18 -25.34 18.94
CA CYS A 268 18.47 -25.32 18.26
C CYS A 268 19.59 -25.46 19.29
N ARG A 269 20.63 -26.20 18.94
CA ARG A 269 21.76 -26.48 19.83
C ARG A 269 22.40 -25.20 20.38
N VAL A 270 22.43 -25.12 21.70
CA VAL A 270 23.02 -24.03 22.48
C VAL A 270 24.40 -24.45 22.98
N ARG A 271 25.35 -23.51 23.01
CA ARG A 271 26.70 -23.75 23.54
C ARG A 271 26.63 -24.17 25.00
N GLU A 272 27.47 -25.13 25.37
CA GLU A 272 27.60 -25.59 26.74
C GLU A 272 27.89 -24.42 27.71
N GLY A 273 27.20 -24.40 28.85
CA GLY A 273 27.36 -23.38 29.87
C GLY A 273 26.64 -22.05 29.60
N PHE A 274 25.93 -21.88 28.48
CA PHE A 274 25.15 -20.66 28.23
C PHE A 274 23.85 -20.66 29.05
N GLY A 275 23.86 -19.97 30.19
CA GLY A 275 22.66 -19.65 30.97
C GLY A 275 22.02 -18.35 30.48
N GLY A 276 21.03 -18.44 29.59
CA GLY A 276 20.28 -17.28 29.14
C GLY A 276 18.91 -17.15 29.79
N ILE A 277 18.41 -15.92 29.90
CA ILE A 277 17.08 -15.64 30.47
C ILE A 277 15.96 -16.06 29.52
N ILE A 278 14.86 -16.52 30.11
CA ILE A 278 13.57 -16.68 29.40
C ILE A 278 13.07 -15.29 29.03
N ARG A 279 12.60 -15.14 27.80
CA ARG A 279 11.95 -13.91 27.31
C ARG A 279 10.48 -14.15 27.06
N LYS A 280 9.70 -13.13 27.37
CA LYS A 280 8.30 -13.00 26.97
C LYS A 280 8.24 -11.93 25.89
N LEU A 281 7.89 -12.34 24.68
CA LEU A 281 7.88 -11.50 23.50
C LEU A 281 6.49 -11.45 22.89
N TYR A 282 6.27 -10.50 21.99
CA TYR A 282 5.01 -10.32 21.30
C TYR A 282 5.28 -10.00 19.83
N LEU A 283 4.41 -10.45 18.93
CA LEU A 283 4.33 -9.84 17.61
C LEU A 283 3.46 -8.59 17.72
N LYS A 284 4.06 -7.41 17.59
CA LYS A 284 3.36 -6.14 17.42
C LYS A 284 3.07 -5.94 15.95
N TYR A 285 1.82 -5.64 15.60
CA TYR A 285 1.45 -5.34 14.22
C TYR A 285 0.61 -4.08 14.10
N THR A 286 0.86 -3.34 13.03
CA THR A 286 0.19 -2.09 12.67
C THR A 286 -0.57 -2.30 11.39
N VAL A 287 -1.88 -2.04 11.41
CA VAL A 287 -2.75 -2.16 10.24
C VAL A 287 -3.23 -0.77 9.86
N THR A 288 -3.15 -0.45 8.57
CA THR A 288 -3.69 0.80 8.02
C THR A 288 -4.78 0.48 7.01
N TRP A 289 -5.91 1.18 7.08
CA TRP A 289 -7.06 0.94 6.21
C TRP A 289 -7.91 2.19 5.98
N VAL A 290 -8.84 2.10 5.03
CA VAL A 290 -9.94 3.05 4.84
C VAL A 290 -11.27 2.29 4.81
N ASP A 291 -12.37 2.96 5.12
CA ASP A 291 -13.70 2.36 4.91
C ASP A 291 -13.92 2.13 3.41
N TRP A 292 -14.57 1.01 3.08
CA TRP A 292 -14.81 0.67 1.68
C TRP A 292 -15.72 1.67 0.99
N HIS A 293 -15.44 1.96 -0.27
CA HIS A 293 -16.26 2.80 -1.13
C HIS A 293 -16.13 2.31 -2.58
N ASP A 294 -17.18 2.45 -3.38
CA ASP A 294 -17.25 2.02 -4.78
C ASP A 294 -16.23 2.66 -5.73
N SER A 295 -15.40 3.59 -5.27
CA SER A 295 -14.33 4.18 -6.08
C SER A 295 -12.96 3.55 -5.78
N ILE A 296 -12.89 2.66 -4.78
CA ILE A 296 -11.69 1.89 -4.48
C ILE A 296 -11.65 0.73 -5.47
N ILE A 297 -10.49 0.53 -6.08
CA ILE A 297 -10.27 -0.58 -7.00
C ILE A 297 -9.75 -1.77 -6.20
N PRO A 298 -10.51 -2.88 -6.07
CA PRO A 298 -10.01 -4.08 -5.39
C PRO A 298 -8.81 -4.65 -6.12
N VAL A 299 -7.86 -5.18 -5.35
CA VAL A 299 -6.71 -5.92 -5.89
C VAL A 299 -6.71 -7.37 -5.42
N LYS A 300 -6.22 -8.25 -6.28
CA LYS A 300 -5.96 -9.65 -5.97
C LYS A 300 -4.50 -9.83 -5.55
N ILE A 301 -4.31 -10.66 -4.53
CA ILE A 301 -3.00 -11.02 -4.02
C ILE A 301 -2.54 -12.30 -4.72
N TYR A 302 -1.33 -12.28 -5.26
CA TYR A 302 -0.65 -13.46 -5.77
C TYR A 302 0.68 -13.62 -5.06
N ILE A 303 0.93 -14.82 -4.52
CA ILE A 303 2.23 -15.22 -3.98
C ILE A 303 2.74 -16.37 -4.83
N PHE A 304 3.81 -16.12 -5.54
CA PHE A 304 4.48 -17.07 -6.41
C PHE A 304 5.64 -17.75 -5.70
N ASP A 305 5.96 -18.97 -6.11
CA ASP A 305 6.99 -19.82 -5.54
C ASP A 305 7.91 -20.33 -6.65
N VAL A 306 9.22 -20.05 -6.56
CA VAL A 306 10.21 -20.51 -7.54
C VAL A 306 10.40 -22.03 -7.56
N THR A 307 9.85 -22.73 -6.57
CA THR A 307 9.85 -24.20 -6.52
C THR A 307 8.67 -24.82 -7.26
N ASP A 308 7.70 -24.01 -7.71
CA ASP A 308 6.51 -24.48 -8.42
C ASP A 308 6.87 -25.25 -9.69
N THR A 309 6.47 -26.53 -9.75
CA THR A 309 6.67 -27.40 -10.91
C THR A 309 5.52 -27.34 -11.91
N GLY A 310 4.38 -26.73 -11.56
CA GLY A 310 3.16 -26.75 -12.34
C GLY A 310 2.42 -28.11 -12.35
N GLU A 311 2.90 -29.11 -11.60
CA GLU A 311 2.29 -30.43 -11.51
C GLU A 311 1.04 -30.41 -10.60
N VAL A 312 -0.13 -30.67 -11.17
CA VAL A 312 -1.38 -30.87 -10.42
C VAL A 312 -1.56 -32.36 -10.19
N MET A 313 -1.44 -32.83 -8.94
CA MET A 313 -1.81 -34.20 -8.59
C MET A 313 -3.24 -34.23 -8.06
N ASP A 314 -4.16 -34.81 -8.86
CA ASP A 314 -5.50 -35.18 -8.40
C ASP A 314 -5.44 -36.48 -7.58
N GLY A 315 -5.91 -36.44 -6.34
CA GLY A 315 -6.05 -37.63 -5.50
C GLY A 315 -6.53 -37.34 -4.07
N PRO A 316 -7.48 -38.12 -3.52
CA PRO A 316 -7.84 -38.05 -2.12
C PRO A 316 -6.81 -38.85 -1.32
N TYR A 317 -5.75 -38.21 -0.83
CA TYR A 317 -4.83 -38.82 0.11
C TYR A 317 -4.94 -38.15 1.47
N GLU A 318 -5.37 -38.93 2.44
CA GLU A 318 -5.30 -38.60 3.86
C GLU A 318 -3.84 -38.37 4.25
N GLY A 319 -3.53 -37.20 4.82
CA GLY A 319 -2.22 -36.92 5.41
C GLY A 319 -1.21 -36.23 4.49
N ILE A 320 -1.52 -35.00 4.07
CA ILE A 320 -0.56 -33.96 3.63
C ILE A 320 0.43 -34.46 2.55
N ALA A 321 -0.07 -34.71 1.35
CA ALA A 321 0.68 -34.28 0.18
C ALA A 321 0.36 -32.79 -0.01
N ALA A 322 1.35 -31.91 0.15
CA ALA A 322 1.28 -30.57 -0.44
C ALA A 322 0.86 -30.73 -1.92
N ASN A 323 0.25 -29.70 -2.51
CA ASN A 323 0.25 -29.68 -3.97
C ASN A 323 1.73 -29.75 -4.36
N LEU A 324 2.20 -30.86 -4.94
CA LEU A 324 3.63 -31.17 -5.10
C LEU A 324 4.39 -30.12 -5.92
N SER A 325 3.63 -29.26 -6.59
CA SER A 325 4.07 -28.10 -7.31
C SER A 325 4.80 -27.09 -6.41
N CYS A 326 4.14 -26.41 -5.46
CA CYS A 326 4.77 -25.41 -4.59
C CYS A 326 5.37 -26.03 -3.32
N LYS A 327 6.69 -26.12 -3.24
CA LYS A 327 7.43 -26.72 -2.11
C LYS A 327 7.79 -25.72 -1.02
N VAL A 328 7.57 -24.42 -1.23
CA VAL A 328 7.86 -23.27 -0.34
C VAL A 328 9.36 -23.02 -0.15
N GLU A 329 10.14 -24.06 0.09
CA GLU A 329 11.57 -23.96 0.36
C GLU A 329 12.40 -24.90 -0.52
N TYR A 330 13.69 -24.59 -0.65
CA TYR A 330 14.66 -25.44 -1.35
C TYR A 330 16.07 -25.32 -0.76
N GLU A 331 16.94 -26.25 -1.14
CA GLU A 331 18.36 -26.23 -0.79
C GLU A 331 19.17 -25.51 -1.88
N VAL A 332 20.10 -24.66 -1.46
CA VAL A 332 21.14 -24.08 -2.33
C VAL A 332 22.47 -24.72 -1.98
N LYS A 333 23.04 -25.48 -2.93
CA LYS A 333 24.30 -26.20 -2.74
C LYS A 333 25.49 -25.26 -2.83
N ALA A 334 26.46 -25.40 -1.93
CA ALA A 334 27.71 -24.63 -2.00
C ALA A 334 28.41 -24.77 -3.37
N CYS A 335 29.09 -23.71 -3.84
CA CYS A 335 29.98 -23.81 -5.00
C CYS A 335 31.34 -24.40 -4.62
N GLY A 336 32.02 -25.00 -5.61
CA GLY A 336 33.40 -25.49 -5.48
C GLY A 336 34.41 -24.36 -5.30
N LEU A 337 35.66 -24.72 -4.95
CA LEU A 337 36.75 -23.77 -4.68
C LEU A 337 37.02 -22.81 -5.86
N GLU A 338 36.93 -23.31 -7.10
CA GLU A 338 37.08 -22.48 -8.31
C GLU A 338 35.98 -21.42 -8.45
N GLY A 339 34.73 -21.77 -8.09
CA GLY A 339 33.60 -20.83 -8.11
C GLY A 339 33.76 -19.71 -7.08
N LYS A 340 34.36 -20.03 -5.92
CA LYS A 340 34.69 -19.04 -4.88
C LYS A 340 35.80 -18.09 -5.33
N ALA A 341 36.86 -18.63 -5.94
CA ALA A 341 38.01 -17.85 -6.41
C ALA A 341 37.65 -16.85 -7.51
N ASN A 342 36.70 -17.21 -8.38
CA ASN A 342 36.28 -16.37 -9.51
C ASN A 342 35.11 -15.44 -9.20
N GLY A 343 34.59 -15.43 -7.96
CA GLY A 343 33.43 -14.62 -7.56
C GLY A 343 32.11 -14.99 -8.25
N LYS A 344 32.06 -16.08 -9.02
CA LYS A 344 30.89 -16.55 -9.80
C LYS A 344 30.08 -17.59 -9.03
N CYS A 345 29.81 -17.31 -7.76
CA CYS A 345 29.20 -18.28 -6.84
C CYS A 345 27.72 -17.93 -6.61
N LEU A 346 26.94 -17.93 -7.70
CA LEU A 346 25.51 -17.63 -7.74
C LEU A 346 24.70 -18.89 -8.05
N ASP A 347 23.60 -19.11 -7.34
CA ASP A 347 22.57 -20.07 -7.67
C ASP A 347 21.34 -19.33 -8.20
N THR A 348 20.91 -19.68 -9.41
CA THR A 348 19.73 -19.08 -10.06
C THR A 348 18.70 -20.16 -10.27
N LYS A 349 17.55 -20.03 -9.59
CA LYS A 349 16.41 -20.91 -9.75
C LYS A 349 15.30 -20.18 -10.52
N LYS A 350 14.65 -20.87 -11.46
CA LYS A 350 13.55 -20.33 -12.26
C LYS A 350 12.33 -21.23 -12.20
N ALA A 351 11.15 -20.61 -12.24
CA ALA A 351 9.87 -21.28 -12.44
C ALA A 351 9.04 -20.55 -13.51
N ARG A 352 8.23 -21.31 -14.25
CA ARG A 352 7.26 -20.79 -15.22
C ARG A 352 5.87 -20.95 -14.64
N LEU A 353 5.16 -19.85 -14.46
CA LEU A 353 3.94 -19.78 -13.67
C LEU A 353 2.83 -19.21 -14.55
N VAL A 354 1.65 -19.80 -14.54
CA VAL A 354 0.50 -19.29 -15.31
C VAL A 354 -0.35 -18.44 -14.38
N ILE A 355 -0.46 -17.13 -14.66
CA ILE A 355 -1.34 -16.27 -13.86
C ILE A 355 -2.81 -16.52 -14.24
N PRO A 356 -3.70 -16.87 -13.29
CA PRO A 356 -5.10 -17.18 -13.61
C PRO A 356 -5.88 -16.01 -14.21
N ASN A 357 -5.72 -14.81 -13.62
CA ASN A 357 -6.38 -13.59 -14.08
C ASN A 357 -5.34 -12.49 -14.24
N GLY A 358 -5.40 -11.80 -15.36
CA GLY A 358 -4.56 -10.68 -15.69
C GLY A 358 -5.08 -9.36 -15.11
N GLY A 359 -4.33 -8.30 -15.36
CA GLY A 359 -4.60 -6.97 -14.80
C GLY A 359 -3.34 -6.14 -14.68
N ASP A 360 -3.49 -4.98 -14.06
CA ASP A 360 -2.38 -4.06 -13.82
C ASP A 360 -1.66 -4.47 -12.53
N ILE A 361 -0.34 -4.69 -12.61
CA ILE A 361 0.50 -4.92 -11.44
C ILE A 361 0.77 -3.57 -10.79
N ILE A 362 0.30 -3.38 -9.55
CA ILE A 362 0.39 -2.11 -8.82
C ILE A 362 1.39 -2.15 -7.67
N TYR A 363 1.83 -3.36 -7.32
CA TYR A 363 2.79 -3.62 -6.25
C TYR A 363 3.49 -4.96 -6.53
N GLY A 364 4.79 -5.03 -6.25
CA GLY A 364 5.53 -6.29 -6.26
C GLY A 364 6.70 -6.29 -5.28
N VAL A 365 6.94 -7.40 -4.60
CA VAL A 365 8.10 -7.58 -3.73
C VAL A 365 8.45 -9.06 -3.63
N ALA A 366 9.74 -9.38 -3.54
CA ALA A 366 10.21 -10.73 -3.28
C ALA A 366 10.39 -10.97 -1.78
N HIS A 367 10.37 -12.24 -1.41
CA HIS A 367 10.82 -12.70 -0.10
C HIS A 367 11.92 -13.74 -0.29
N GLN A 368 13.03 -13.52 0.43
CA GLN A 368 14.21 -14.36 0.45
C GLN A 368 14.76 -14.43 1.87
N HIS A 369 15.42 -15.54 2.20
CA HIS A 369 16.21 -15.71 3.41
C HIS A 369 17.64 -15.20 3.21
N SER A 370 18.40 -15.08 4.30
CA SER A 370 19.83 -14.72 4.26
C SER A 370 20.59 -15.57 3.24
N GLY A 371 21.43 -14.91 2.44
CA GLY A 371 22.05 -15.50 1.26
C GLY A 371 21.35 -15.10 -0.05
N GLY A 372 20.11 -14.59 0.02
CA GLY A 372 19.40 -14.04 -1.14
C GLY A 372 20.16 -12.86 -1.74
N VAL A 373 20.19 -12.79 -3.07
CA VAL A 373 20.85 -11.74 -3.86
C VAL A 373 19.83 -10.86 -4.59
N GLY A 374 18.62 -11.37 -4.80
CA GLY A 374 17.55 -10.69 -5.49
C GLY A 374 16.66 -11.67 -6.26
N SER A 375 15.49 -11.20 -6.63
CA SER A 375 14.54 -11.96 -7.42
C SER A 375 13.88 -11.04 -8.45
N SER A 376 13.52 -11.59 -9.61
CA SER A 376 12.84 -10.86 -10.67
C SER A 376 11.70 -11.66 -11.24
N LEU A 377 10.62 -10.96 -11.57
CA LEU A 377 9.45 -11.49 -12.24
C LEU A 377 9.40 -10.93 -13.65
N TYR A 378 9.25 -11.81 -14.64
CA TYR A 378 9.24 -11.48 -16.05
C TYR A 378 7.93 -11.89 -16.71
N GLY A 379 7.48 -11.10 -17.68
CA GLY A 379 6.38 -11.44 -18.57
C GLY A 379 6.77 -12.51 -19.58
N GLN A 380 5.78 -13.01 -20.32
CA GLN A 380 5.99 -14.09 -21.29
C GLN A 380 6.94 -13.69 -22.43
N ASP A 381 6.95 -12.40 -22.78
CA ASP A 381 7.81 -11.76 -23.77
C ASP A 381 9.20 -11.38 -23.24
N GLY A 382 9.51 -11.72 -21.99
CA GLY A 382 10.78 -11.43 -21.34
C GLY A 382 10.90 -10.02 -20.75
N ARG A 383 9.85 -9.19 -20.81
CA ARG A 383 9.87 -7.88 -20.15
C ARG A 383 9.96 -8.04 -18.63
N VAL A 384 10.68 -7.14 -17.97
CA VAL A 384 10.74 -7.09 -16.51
C VAL A 384 9.43 -6.53 -15.98
N LEU A 385 8.74 -7.30 -15.14
CA LEU A 385 7.53 -6.84 -14.44
C LEU A 385 7.90 -6.19 -13.11
N CYS A 386 8.82 -6.81 -12.38
CA CYS A 386 9.34 -6.30 -11.12
C CYS A 386 10.67 -6.97 -10.78
N THR A 387 11.62 -6.21 -10.27
CA THR A 387 12.88 -6.70 -9.69
C THR A 387 12.94 -6.24 -8.24
N SER A 388 13.10 -7.20 -7.32
CA SER A 388 13.16 -6.97 -5.89
C SER A 388 14.50 -7.42 -5.34
N ILE A 389 15.22 -6.51 -4.68
CA ILE A 389 16.58 -6.67 -4.19
C ILE A 389 16.58 -6.61 -2.66
N PRO A 390 17.28 -7.53 -1.97
CA PRO A 390 17.39 -7.51 -0.52
C PRO A 390 18.23 -6.33 -0.03
N VAL A 391 17.78 -5.76 1.08
CA VAL A 391 18.51 -4.79 1.89
C VAL A 391 19.07 -5.53 3.09
N TYR A 392 20.39 -5.60 3.20
CA TYR A 392 21.08 -6.18 4.35
C TYR A 392 21.44 -5.10 5.36
N GLY A 393 21.35 -5.43 6.65
CA GLY A 393 21.85 -4.56 7.72
C GLY A 393 23.38 -4.58 7.82
N ASP A 394 23.91 -3.58 8.50
CA ASP A 394 25.35 -3.42 8.79
C ASP A 394 25.65 -3.09 10.28
N GLY A 395 24.60 -2.98 11.10
CA GLY A 395 24.64 -2.64 12.52
C GLY A 395 24.17 -3.77 13.44
N ARG A 396 23.70 -3.40 14.64
CA ARG A 396 23.24 -4.35 15.68
C ARG A 396 21.85 -4.03 16.18
N GLU A 397 21.38 -2.82 15.98
CA GLU A 397 20.06 -2.35 16.34
C GLU A 397 18.95 -3.05 15.54
N ALA A 398 17.75 -3.08 16.12
CA ALA A 398 16.59 -3.66 15.48
C ALA A 398 16.27 -2.93 14.17
N GLY A 399 16.22 -3.67 13.05
CA GLY A 399 16.01 -3.10 11.72
C GLY A 399 17.28 -2.58 11.05
N ASN A 400 18.46 -2.98 11.53
CA ASN A 400 19.74 -2.77 10.85
C ASN A 400 20.75 -3.91 11.13
N GLU A 401 20.30 -5.13 11.36
CA GLU A 401 21.14 -6.22 11.85
C GLU A 401 22.08 -6.78 10.77
N ALA A 402 23.40 -6.73 11.04
CA ALA A 402 24.43 -7.25 10.16
C ALA A 402 24.23 -8.73 9.81
N GLY A 403 24.21 -9.04 8.51
CA GLY A 403 24.05 -10.40 8.00
C GLY A 403 22.60 -10.89 7.89
N TYR A 404 21.62 -10.02 8.18
CA TYR A 404 20.20 -10.29 8.01
C TYR A 404 19.61 -9.44 6.89
N ILE A 405 18.64 -9.99 6.18
CA ILE A 405 17.77 -9.21 5.29
C ILE A 405 16.80 -8.44 6.19
N ILE A 406 16.94 -7.11 6.19
CA ILE A 406 16.12 -6.19 7.00
C ILE A 406 15.02 -5.51 6.17
N GLY A 407 15.04 -5.70 4.85
CA GLY A 407 14.13 -5.11 3.89
C GLY A 407 14.27 -5.72 2.50
N MET A 408 13.27 -5.51 1.66
CA MET A 408 13.28 -5.84 0.24
C MET A 408 12.81 -4.62 -0.54
N SER A 409 13.41 -4.36 -1.71
CA SER A 409 12.96 -3.25 -2.56
C SER A 409 11.60 -3.57 -3.20
N THR A 410 10.61 -2.73 -2.92
CA THR A 410 9.27 -2.86 -3.49
C THR A 410 9.16 -2.18 -4.86
N CYS A 411 8.50 -2.81 -5.81
CA CYS A 411 8.10 -2.22 -7.08
C CYS A 411 6.74 -1.53 -6.94
N TYR A 412 6.67 -0.28 -7.40
CA TYR A 412 5.44 0.50 -7.56
C TYR A 412 5.34 0.98 -9.01
N PRO A 413 4.89 0.13 -9.94
CA PRO A 413 4.70 0.55 -11.33
C PRO A 413 3.70 1.70 -11.44
N GLU A 414 3.89 2.57 -12.42
CA GLU A 414 2.87 3.56 -12.76
C GLU A 414 1.58 2.84 -13.19
N ALA A 415 0.42 3.39 -12.83
CA ALA A 415 -0.88 2.77 -13.13
C ALA A 415 -1.00 2.46 -14.63
N GLY A 416 -1.30 1.20 -14.96
CA GLY A 416 -1.44 0.72 -16.35
C GLY A 416 -0.12 0.51 -17.12
N SER A 417 1.05 0.81 -16.54
CA SER A 417 2.35 0.65 -17.22
C SER A 417 2.83 -0.81 -17.28
N VAL A 418 2.52 -1.59 -16.25
CA VAL A 418 2.89 -3.01 -16.15
C VAL A 418 1.60 -3.82 -16.04
N ARG A 419 1.23 -4.45 -17.14
CA ARG A 419 0.00 -5.25 -17.26
C ARG A 419 0.31 -6.69 -17.60
N VAL A 420 -0.46 -7.63 -17.09
CA VAL A 420 -0.38 -9.05 -17.46
C VAL A 420 -1.73 -9.52 -18.03
N ALA A 421 -1.70 -10.43 -18.99
CA ALA A 421 -2.91 -11.00 -19.59
C ALA A 421 -3.43 -12.21 -18.80
N ASP A 422 -4.71 -12.51 -18.95
CA ASP A 422 -5.30 -13.75 -18.43
C ASP A 422 -4.55 -14.96 -19.00
N GLY A 423 -4.10 -15.85 -18.11
CA GLY A 423 -3.34 -17.04 -18.51
C GLY A 423 -1.92 -16.75 -19.01
N GLU A 424 -1.39 -15.53 -18.85
CA GLU A 424 -0.01 -15.22 -19.26
C GLU A 424 1.00 -16.08 -18.47
N VAL A 425 2.01 -16.59 -19.18
CA VAL A 425 3.10 -17.35 -18.56
C VAL A 425 4.17 -16.39 -18.04
N LEU A 426 4.27 -16.27 -16.73
CA LEU A 426 5.29 -15.49 -16.05
C LEU A 426 6.53 -16.35 -15.78
N THR A 427 7.70 -15.74 -15.79
CA THR A 427 8.95 -16.37 -15.33
C THR A 427 9.36 -15.74 -14.02
N LEU A 428 9.40 -16.53 -12.95
CA LEU A 428 9.97 -16.12 -11.67
C LEU A 428 11.43 -16.59 -11.60
N GLU A 429 12.34 -15.70 -11.28
CA GLU A 429 13.75 -15.98 -11.04
C GLU A 429 14.14 -15.60 -9.61
N SER A 430 14.78 -16.50 -8.87
CA SER A 430 15.33 -16.26 -7.54
C SER A 430 16.83 -16.54 -7.55
N ASN A 431 17.62 -15.58 -7.07
CA ASN A 431 19.07 -15.65 -7.04
C ASN A 431 19.58 -15.69 -5.59
N TYR A 432 20.48 -16.62 -5.31
CA TYR A 432 21.14 -16.80 -4.01
C TYR A 432 22.65 -16.88 -4.18
N SER A 433 23.38 -16.32 -3.23
CA SER A 433 24.78 -16.64 -3.03
C SER A 433 24.88 -18.11 -2.66
N ARG A 434 25.80 -18.82 -3.28
CA ARG A 434 26.13 -20.21 -2.92
C ARG A 434 27.56 -20.34 -2.38
N THR A 435 28.12 -19.26 -1.85
CA THR A 435 29.46 -19.25 -1.21
C THR A 435 29.53 -20.22 -0.04
N GLN A 436 28.38 -20.45 0.58
CA GLN A 436 28.11 -21.54 1.50
C GLN A 436 26.84 -22.28 1.06
N MET A 437 26.58 -23.41 1.70
CA MET A 437 25.33 -24.13 1.53
C MET A 437 24.25 -23.43 2.35
N HIS A 438 23.02 -23.36 1.81
CA HIS A 438 21.84 -22.89 2.52
C HIS A 438 20.74 -23.95 2.49
N THR A 439 20.14 -24.26 3.65
CA THR A 439 18.94 -25.09 3.76
C THR A 439 17.69 -24.25 3.93
N GLY A 440 16.54 -24.76 3.49
CA GLY A 440 15.25 -24.14 3.77
C GLY A 440 15.12 -22.70 3.27
N VAL A 441 15.77 -22.33 2.16
CA VAL A 441 15.65 -20.97 1.62
C VAL A 441 14.38 -20.82 0.79
N MET A 442 13.81 -19.62 0.79
CA MET A 442 12.59 -19.30 0.05
C MET A 442 12.90 -18.45 -1.19
N GLY A 443 12.11 -18.63 -2.24
CA GLY A 443 12.16 -17.79 -3.44
C GLY A 443 10.76 -17.37 -3.83
N LEU A 444 10.14 -16.55 -2.98
CA LEU A 444 8.75 -16.16 -3.14
C LEU A 444 8.63 -14.78 -3.75
N PHE A 445 7.52 -14.54 -4.46
CA PHE A 445 7.24 -13.22 -5.05
C PHE A 445 5.78 -12.84 -4.84
N TYR A 446 5.55 -11.77 -4.11
CA TYR A 446 4.24 -11.21 -3.80
C TYR A 446 3.92 -10.10 -4.79
N ILE A 447 2.76 -10.16 -5.45
CA ILE A 447 2.26 -9.05 -6.27
C ILE A 447 0.80 -8.74 -5.95
N LEU A 448 0.42 -7.48 -6.17
CA LEU A 448 -0.98 -7.04 -6.19
C LEU A 448 -1.38 -6.74 -7.63
N VAL A 449 -2.49 -7.33 -8.07
CA VAL A 449 -3.02 -7.17 -9.41
C VAL A 449 -4.41 -6.55 -9.33
N ALA A 450 -4.57 -5.39 -9.96
CA ALA A 450 -5.85 -4.76 -10.17
C ALA A 450 -6.46 -5.30 -11.47
N GLU A 451 -7.57 -6.02 -11.37
CA GLU A 451 -8.22 -6.57 -12.56
C GLU A 451 -8.76 -5.43 -13.45
N PRO A 452 -8.78 -5.63 -14.78
CA PRO A 452 -9.34 -4.65 -15.69
C PRO A 452 -10.80 -4.40 -15.31
N GLN A 453 -11.08 -3.19 -14.80
CA GLN A 453 -12.46 -2.78 -14.59
C GLN A 453 -13.15 -2.73 -15.96
N PRO A 454 -14.42 -3.15 -16.07
CA PRO A 454 -15.18 -2.92 -17.29
C PRO A 454 -15.05 -1.43 -17.60
N GLN A 455 -14.51 -1.08 -18.77
CA GLN A 455 -14.46 0.33 -19.13
C GLN A 455 -15.88 0.88 -18.97
N PRO A 456 -16.09 2.03 -18.31
CA PRO A 456 -17.35 2.72 -18.45
C PRO A 456 -17.55 2.86 -19.94
N LYS A 457 -18.63 2.26 -20.47
CA LYS A 457 -18.96 2.35 -21.88
C LYS A 457 -18.73 3.79 -22.27
N THR A 458 -17.76 4.03 -23.15
CA THR A 458 -17.54 5.34 -23.75
C THR A 458 -18.90 5.87 -24.18
N LEU A 459 -19.08 7.19 -24.04
CA LEU A 459 -20.32 7.94 -24.26
C LEU A 459 -20.80 7.91 -25.72
N HIS A 460 -20.90 6.72 -26.30
CA HIS A 460 -21.43 6.40 -27.63
C HIS A 460 -22.47 5.27 -27.59
N ASP A 461 -22.65 4.59 -26.46
CA ASP A 461 -23.71 3.58 -26.26
C ASP A 461 -24.57 3.90 -25.03
N HIS A 462 -25.23 5.05 -25.05
CA HIS A 462 -26.42 5.29 -24.23
C HIS A 462 -27.67 5.01 -25.07
N SER A 463 -28.07 3.75 -25.15
CA SER A 463 -29.50 3.44 -25.11
C SER A 463 -29.97 3.76 -23.69
N PHE A 464 -30.50 4.97 -23.51
CA PHE A 464 -31.05 5.45 -22.24
C PHE A 464 -32.09 4.46 -21.71
N PRO A 465 -31.92 3.89 -20.49
CA PRO A 465 -33.02 3.27 -19.78
C PRO A 465 -33.99 4.39 -19.38
N ILE A 466 -35.25 4.27 -19.80
CA ILE A 466 -36.36 5.24 -19.67
C ILE A 466 -36.78 5.51 -18.20
N SER A 467 -36.00 5.11 -17.19
CA SER A 467 -36.38 5.30 -15.77
C SER A 467 -35.86 6.57 -15.09
N ARG A 468 -34.94 7.33 -15.71
CA ARG A 468 -34.44 8.62 -15.16
C ARG A 468 -35.19 9.87 -15.63
N GLY A 469 -36.22 9.71 -16.46
CA GLY A 469 -37.00 10.83 -17.02
C GLY A 469 -37.97 11.51 -16.05
N PHE A 470 -38.26 10.91 -14.88
CA PHE A 470 -39.34 11.40 -14.00
C PHE A 470 -38.93 12.49 -13.00
N GLU A 471 -37.64 12.67 -12.71
CA GLU A 471 -37.21 13.72 -11.76
C GLU A 471 -36.85 15.06 -12.43
N LEU A 472 -36.53 15.07 -13.74
CA LEU A 472 -36.36 16.33 -14.48
C LEU A 472 -37.70 17.01 -14.84
N LEU A 473 -38.80 16.25 -14.89
CA LEU A 473 -40.12 16.79 -15.20
C LEU A 473 -40.71 17.65 -14.07
N LYS A 474 -40.22 17.49 -12.83
CA LYS A 474 -40.69 18.27 -11.66
C LYS A 474 -40.19 19.71 -11.64
N TYR A 475 -39.20 20.09 -12.45
CA TYR A 475 -38.61 21.44 -12.43
C TYR A 475 -38.75 22.18 -13.76
N THR A 476 -39.43 21.60 -14.75
CA THR A 476 -39.72 22.26 -16.05
C THR A 476 -40.57 23.51 -15.87
N TRP A 477 -41.56 23.49 -14.98
CA TRP A 477 -42.38 24.66 -14.66
C TRP A 477 -41.55 25.80 -14.03
N ALA A 478 -40.54 25.48 -13.22
CA ALA A 478 -39.65 26.46 -12.61
C ALA A 478 -38.74 27.12 -13.66
N CYS A 479 -38.24 26.35 -14.63
CA CYS A 479 -37.46 26.90 -15.75
C CYS A 479 -38.31 27.81 -16.67
N VAL A 480 -39.57 27.44 -16.92
CA VAL A 480 -40.50 28.26 -17.71
C VAL A 480 -40.86 29.55 -16.97
N LEU A 481 -41.08 29.49 -15.65
CA LEU A 481 -41.29 30.68 -14.82
C LEU A 481 -40.07 31.60 -14.81
N ALA A 482 -38.87 31.05 -14.65
CA ALA A 482 -37.64 31.84 -14.70
C ALA A 482 -37.45 32.53 -16.05
N GLY A 483 -37.74 31.82 -17.15
CA GLY A 483 -37.73 32.40 -18.50
C GLY A 483 -38.77 33.49 -18.72
N ALA A 484 -39.99 33.31 -18.22
CA ALA A 484 -41.07 34.30 -18.31
C ALA A 484 -40.75 35.56 -17.49
N ILE A 485 -40.21 35.41 -16.27
CA ILE A 485 -39.79 36.53 -15.43
C ILE A 485 -38.67 37.32 -16.13
N LEU A 486 -37.69 36.64 -16.73
CA LEU A 486 -36.61 37.28 -17.46
C LEU A 486 -37.13 38.08 -18.67
N ALA A 487 -38.10 37.52 -19.43
CA ALA A 487 -38.73 38.21 -20.55
C ALA A 487 -39.52 39.46 -20.12
N VAL A 488 -40.22 39.40 -18.98
CA VAL A 488 -40.93 40.56 -18.41
C VAL A 488 -39.94 41.63 -17.96
N ILE A 489 -38.84 41.27 -17.30
CA ILE A 489 -37.81 42.23 -16.88
C ILE A 489 -37.19 42.93 -18.10
N ILE A 490 -36.89 42.19 -19.16
CA ILE A 490 -36.38 42.75 -20.42
C ILE A 490 -37.41 43.68 -21.06
N GLY A 491 -38.68 43.27 -21.11
CA GLY A 491 -39.77 44.08 -21.67
C GLY A 491 -40.00 45.39 -20.90
N VAL A 492 -40.02 45.33 -19.57
CA VAL A 492 -40.18 46.51 -18.71
C VAL A 492 -38.97 47.44 -18.85
N SER A 493 -37.75 46.89 -18.91
CA SER A 493 -36.54 47.67 -19.12
C SER A 493 -36.56 48.38 -20.49
N TYR A 494 -37.03 47.70 -21.54
CA TYR A 494 -37.14 48.28 -22.88
C TYR A 494 -38.22 49.36 -22.97
N CYS A 495 -39.36 49.16 -22.29
CA CYS A 495 -40.42 50.16 -22.17
C CYS A 495 -39.98 51.38 -21.35
N TRP A 496 -39.22 51.17 -20.27
CA TRP A 496 -38.69 52.25 -19.43
C TRP A 496 -37.66 53.10 -20.19
N VAL A 497 -36.73 52.46 -20.90
CA VAL A 497 -35.77 53.15 -21.78
C VAL A 497 -36.49 53.91 -22.90
N SER A 498 -37.52 53.33 -23.50
CA SER A 498 -38.32 54.00 -24.54
C SER A 498 -39.16 55.16 -24.01
N TYR A 499 -39.61 55.09 -22.76
CA TYR A 499 -40.35 56.15 -22.07
C TYR A 499 -39.43 57.33 -21.71
N CYS A 500 -38.26 57.06 -21.11
CA CYS A 500 -37.26 58.09 -20.80
C CYS A 500 -36.77 58.82 -22.06
N ARG A 501 -36.57 58.08 -23.16
CA ARG A 501 -36.13 58.66 -24.44
C ARG A 501 -37.16 59.57 -25.11
N LYS A 502 -38.43 59.49 -24.70
CA LYS A 502 -39.53 60.31 -25.22
C LYS A 502 -39.78 61.58 -24.41
N HIS A 503 -39.22 61.68 -23.20
CA HIS A 503 -39.45 62.81 -22.28
C HIS A 503 -38.32 63.85 -22.28
N ASP A 504 -37.18 63.57 -22.93
CA ASP A 504 -36.03 64.49 -23.10
C ASP A 504 -36.10 65.33 -24.41
N GLY A 505 -37.26 65.34 -25.09
CA GLY A 505 -37.43 65.94 -26.41
C GLY A 505 -38.15 67.28 -26.48
N ASP A 506 -38.49 67.92 -25.35
CA ASP A 506 -39.43 69.06 -25.36
C ASP A 506 -39.09 70.14 -24.31
N GLU A 507 -37.97 70.85 -24.47
CA GLU A 507 -37.83 72.22 -23.95
C GLU A 507 -37.18 73.12 -25.00
N GLY A 508 -38.04 73.86 -25.70
CA GLY A 508 -37.69 74.85 -26.71
C GLY A 508 -37.18 76.16 -26.12
N TYR A 509 -36.28 76.78 -26.87
CA TYR A 509 -35.84 78.17 -26.72
C TYR A 509 -37.03 79.16 -26.73
N GLN A 510 -37.07 80.09 -25.78
CA GLN A 510 -37.66 81.41 -25.98
C GLN A 510 -36.64 82.53 -25.71
N THR A 511 -36.48 83.37 -26.72
CA THR A 511 -35.77 84.65 -26.79
C THR A 511 -36.53 85.78 -26.10
N LEU A 512 -35.80 86.80 -25.58
CA LEU A 512 -36.01 88.27 -25.75
C LEU A 512 -34.99 89.02 -24.85
N VAL A 513 -33.94 89.65 -25.38
CA VAL A 513 -33.79 91.05 -25.88
C VAL A 513 -33.53 92.13 -24.79
N ASN A 514 -32.33 92.70 -24.91
CA ASN A 514 -31.77 94.04 -24.59
C ASN A 514 -31.75 94.61 -23.16
N ASN A 515 -30.53 94.80 -22.64
CA ASN A 515 -29.78 96.08 -22.75
C ASN A 515 -28.27 95.87 -22.65
#